data_AF-A0A527VX86-F1
#
_entry.id   AF-A0A527VX86-F1
#
_cell.length_a   1.000
_cell.length_b   1.000
_cell.length_c   1.000
_cell.angle_alpha   90.00
_cell.angle_beta   90.00
_cell.angle_gamma   90.00
#
_symmetry.space_group_name_H-M   'P 1'
#
loop_
_entity.id
_entity.type
_entity.pdbx_description
1 polymer ?
#
loop_
_entity_poly.entity_id
_entity_poly.type
_entity_poly.pdbx_seq_one_letter_code
_entity_poly.pdbx_strand_id
1 'polypeptide(L)'
;FMANWGRLRHIEGASQRIQEDTMRFSQIMEDLGSTFVQSIMTLIAFLPVLIQLQAHITELPIIGAVPQPLVVAALGWCLFGTISVMVAGLKLPGLQFRNQRVEAAYRKELVYGEDHPDRAQPATTTQLFNNVRRNYFKLYFHYIYFNVVRYTYLQADNIFSLLILGPSLVAHKITFGALNQISNAFGKVTNSLQFLLNSWSTIVELQSVHKRLRAFEATLQGEQLPVIDQHYLERERAGMRPEDQPVS
;
A
#
# COMPACT_ATOMS: atom_id res chain seq x y z
N PHE A 1 -22.00 -23.39 -4.65
CA PHE A 1 -21.99 -22.84 -6.02
C PHE A 1 -23.24 -23.27 -6.80
N MET A 2 -23.43 -24.56 -7.13
CA MET A 2 -24.63 -25.07 -7.81
C MET A 2 -25.95 -24.69 -7.11
N ALA A 3 -25.97 -24.71 -5.77
CA ALA A 3 -27.17 -24.40 -4.97
C ALA A 3 -27.64 -22.92 -5.06
N ASN A 4 -26.77 -21.97 -5.42
CA ASN A 4 -27.09 -20.54 -5.52
C ASN A 4 -27.05 -20.01 -6.96
N TRP A 5 -26.97 -20.90 -7.96
CA TRP A 5 -26.77 -20.57 -9.37
C TRP A 5 -27.91 -19.71 -9.96
N GLY A 6 -29.15 -19.90 -9.47
CA GLY A 6 -30.31 -19.10 -9.86
C GLY A 6 -30.21 -17.61 -9.50
N ARG A 7 -29.48 -17.26 -8.44
CA ARG A 7 -29.19 -15.86 -8.06
C ARG A 7 -27.95 -15.31 -8.77
N LEU A 8 -26.97 -16.18 -9.07
CA LEU A 8 -25.68 -15.83 -9.66
C LEU A 8 -25.73 -15.50 -11.16
N ARG A 9 -26.65 -16.12 -11.91
CA ARG A 9 -26.74 -15.97 -13.38
C ARG A 9 -27.01 -14.53 -13.83
N HIS A 10 -27.64 -13.71 -12.99
CA HIS A 10 -27.99 -12.33 -13.31
C HIS A 10 -26.86 -11.33 -13.05
N ILE A 11 -25.78 -11.77 -12.39
CA ILE A 11 -24.61 -10.94 -12.09
C ILE A 11 -23.60 -11.16 -13.22
N GLU A 12 -23.51 -10.19 -14.13
CA GLU A 12 -22.57 -10.21 -15.24
C GLU A 12 -21.13 -10.36 -14.72
N GLY A 13 -20.40 -11.37 -15.21
CA GLY A 13 -19.03 -11.65 -14.77
C GLY A 13 -18.89 -12.34 -13.40
N ALA A 14 -19.96 -12.89 -12.80
CA ALA A 14 -19.87 -13.61 -11.52
C ALA A 14 -18.92 -14.82 -11.55
N SER A 15 -18.99 -15.63 -12.61
CA SER A 15 -18.08 -16.76 -12.82
C SER A 15 -16.64 -16.29 -13.04
N GLN A 16 -16.46 -15.20 -13.78
CA GLN A 16 -15.16 -14.58 -14.04
C GLN A 16 -14.53 -14.07 -12.73
N ARG A 17 -15.29 -13.38 -11.88
CA ARG A 17 -14.81 -12.92 -10.57
C ARG A 17 -14.44 -14.08 -9.66
N ILE A 18 -15.29 -15.12 -9.57
CA ILE A 18 -14.97 -16.30 -8.76
C ILE A 18 -13.67 -16.95 -9.23
N GLN A 19 -13.45 -17.08 -10.54
CA GLN A 19 -12.26 -17.74 -11.06
C GLN A 19 -11.02 -16.85 -10.95
N GLU A 20 -11.07 -15.63 -11.51
CA GLU A 20 -9.92 -14.74 -11.60
C GLU A 20 -9.54 -14.13 -10.23
N ASP A 21 -10.51 -13.63 -9.45
CA ASP A 21 -10.19 -13.00 -8.16
C ASP A 21 -9.76 -14.04 -7.12
N THR A 22 -10.35 -15.24 -7.11
CA THR A 22 -9.91 -16.30 -6.18
C THR A 22 -8.50 -16.80 -6.52
N MET A 23 -8.21 -17.00 -7.82
CA MET A 23 -6.87 -17.40 -8.25
C MET A 23 -5.84 -16.32 -7.89
N ARG A 24 -6.13 -15.05 -8.18
CA ARG A 24 -5.25 -13.93 -7.81
C ARG A 24 -5.06 -13.81 -6.30
N PHE A 25 -6.11 -14.00 -5.52
CA PHE A 25 -6.02 -13.99 -4.05
C PHE A 25 -5.03 -15.05 -3.56
N SER A 26 -5.18 -16.29 -4.04
CA SER A 26 -4.28 -17.39 -3.65
C SER A 26 -2.84 -17.14 -4.08
N GLN A 27 -2.62 -16.66 -5.31
CA GLN A 27 -1.28 -16.34 -5.82
C GLN A 27 -0.60 -15.23 -5.01
N ILE A 28 -1.31 -14.13 -4.76
CA ILE A 28 -0.76 -13.01 -3.98
C ILE A 28 -0.47 -13.45 -2.55
N MET A 29 -1.33 -14.29 -1.95
CA MET A 29 -1.14 -14.81 -0.60
C MET A 29 0.09 -15.73 -0.51
N GLU A 30 0.29 -16.60 -1.51
CA GLU A 30 1.46 -17.47 -1.63
C GLU A 30 2.74 -16.64 -1.79
N ASP A 31 2.77 -15.70 -2.72
CA ASP A 31 3.93 -14.84 -2.98
C ASP A 31 4.30 -14.00 -1.76
N LEU A 32 3.29 -13.40 -1.11
CA LEU A 32 3.50 -12.57 0.08
C LEU A 32 4.00 -13.42 1.25
N GLY A 33 3.43 -14.61 1.45
CA GLY A 33 3.85 -15.55 2.48
C GLY A 33 5.28 -16.05 2.27
N SER A 34 5.62 -16.44 1.04
CA SER A 34 6.97 -16.87 0.65
C SER A 34 8.00 -15.77 0.89
N THR A 35 7.70 -14.54 0.43
CA THR A 35 8.58 -13.37 0.60
C THR A 35 8.74 -13.00 2.08
N PHE A 36 7.67 -13.14 2.88
CA PHE A 36 7.72 -12.87 4.32
C PHE A 36 8.64 -13.85 5.04
N VAL A 37 8.46 -15.15 4.79
CA VAL A 37 9.33 -16.19 5.37
C VAL A 37 10.77 -16.00 4.93
N GLN A 38 11.01 -15.70 3.64
CA GLN A 38 12.34 -15.41 3.12
C GLN A 38 12.99 -14.21 3.83
N SER A 39 12.22 -13.15 4.09
CA SER A 39 12.71 -11.96 4.80
C SER A 39 13.13 -12.29 6.24
N ILE A 40 12.34 -13.11 6.95
CA ILE A 40 12.69 -13.57 8.30
C ILE A 40 13.95 -14.44 8.28
N MET A 41 14.02 -15.42 7.38
CA MET A 41 15.19 -16.30 7.23
C MET A 41 16.45 -15.51 6.89
N THR A 42 16.33 -14.52 6.00
CA THR A 42 17.43 -13.63 5.63
C THR A 42 17.87 -12.79 6.83
N LEU A 43 16.94 -12.23 7.60
CA LEU A 43 17.27 -11.47 8.79
C LEU A 43 18.02 -12.33 9.82
N ILE A 44 17.54 -13.55 10.10
CA ILE A 44 18.18 -14.48 11.04
C ILE A 44 19.59 -14.88 10.55
N ALA A 45 19.77 -15.09 9.24
CA ALA A 45 21.06 -15.49 8.68
C ALA A 45 22.08 -14.34 8.63
N PHE A 46 21.64 -13.14 8.23
CA PHE A 46 22.54 -12.02 7.96
C PHE A 46 22.74 -11.08 9.14
N LEU A 47 21.85 -11.05 10.14
CA LEU A 47 22.06 -10.24 11.33
C LEU A 47 23.32 -10.66 12.13
N PRO A 48 23.57 -11.96 12.40
CA PRO A 48 24.80 -12.40 13.06
C PRO A 48 26.06 -12.15 12.22
N VAL A 49 25.94 -12.28 10.90
CA VAL A 49 27.03 -12.00 9.95
C VAL A 49 27.39 -10.51 10.00
N LEU A 50 26.39 -9.62 9.98
CA LEU A 50 26.60 -8.19 10.09
C LEU A 50 27.28 -7.83 11.42
N ILE A 51 26.88 -8.47 12.52
CA ILE A 51 27.46 -8.27 13.85
C ILE A 51 28.94 -8.71 13.90
N GLN A 52 29.31 -9.78 13.22
CA GLN A 52 30.71 -10.22 13.14
C GLN A 52 31.56 -9.28 12.27
N LEU A 53 31.02 -8.86 11.12
CA LEU A 53 31.77 -8.03 10.17
C LEU A 53 32.01 -6.60 10.70
N GLN A 54 31.14 -6.08 11.56
CA GLN A 54 31.31 -4.74 12.15
C GLN A 54 32.36 -4.67 13.28
N ALA A 55 33.01 -5.77 13.68
CA ALA A 55 33.92 -5.81 14.83
C ALA A 55 35.07 -4.78 14.77
N HIS A 56 35.45 -4.36 13.55
CA HIS A 56 36.50 -3.37 13.31
C HIS A 56 35.97 -1.93 13.16
N ILE A 57 34.64 -1.74 13.25
CA ILE A 57 33.97 -0.45 13.13
C ILE A 57 33.43 -0.07 14.50
N THR A 58 34.12 0.86 15.16
CA THR A 58 33.83 1.29 16.53
C THR A 58 33.02 2.59 16.61
N GLU A 59 32.84 3.30 15.49
CA GLU A 59 32.21 4.62 15.48
C GLU A 59 31.33 4.83 14.24
N LEU A 60 30.20 5.51 14.43
CA LEU A 60 29.37 6.06 13.36
C LEU A 60 29.81 7.49 13.06
N PRO A 61 29.88 7.91 11.77
CA PRO A 61 30.35 9.25 11.40
C PRO A 61 29.56 10.42 12.04
N ILE A 62 28.32 10.19 12.44
CA ILE A 62 27.39 11.22 12.96
C ILE A 62 27.07 11.02 14.45
N ILE A 63 26.98 9.78 14.93
CA ILE A 63 26.49 9.44 16.29
C ILE A 63 27.66 9.20 17.28
N GLY A 64 28.85 8.85 16.79
CA GLY A 64 30.00 8.50 17.62
C GLY A 64 30.07 7.00 17.98
N ALA A 65 30.75 6.67 19.08
CA ALA A 65 30.94 5.29 19.52
C ALA A 65 29.66 4.72 20.14
N VAL A 66 29.08 3.71 19.49
CA VAL A 66 27.84 3.05 19.93
C VAL A 66 28.05 1.54 19.88
N PRO A 67 27.48 0.76 20.84
CA PRO A 67 27.44 -0.69 20.72
C PRO A 67 26.76 -1.10 19.41
N GLN A 68 27.45 -1.89 18.57
CA GLN A 68 26.94 -2.38 17.29
C GLN A 68 26.47 -1.28 16.31
N PRO A 69 27.40 -0.43 15.82
CA PRO A 69 27.06 0.76 15.03
C PRO A 69 26.25 0.46 13.76
N LEU A 70 26.54 -0.64 13.06
CA LEU A 70 25.82 -0.96 11.83
C LEU A 70 24.41 -1.46 12.08
N VAL A 71 24.18 -2.18 13.18
CA VAL A 71 22.83 -2.64 13.57
C VAL A 71 21.97 -1.44 13.95
N VAL A 72 22.51 -0.51 14.75
CA VAL A 72 21.81 0.72 15.12
C VAL A 72 21.53 1.57 13.88
N ALA A 73 22.49 1.71 12.97
CA ALA A 73 22.27 2.42 11.71
C ALA A 73 21.20 1.76 10.83
N ALA A 74 21.20 0.43 10.73
CA ALA A 74 20.17 -0.30 9.98
C ALA A 74 18.77 -0.08 10.57
N LEU A 75 18.63 -0.17 11.90
CA LEU A 75 17.37 0.07 12.59
C LEU A 75 16.90 1.52 12.43
N GLY A 76 17.79 2.48 12.63
CA GLY A 76 17.50 3.91 12.46
C GLY A 76 17.07 4.24 11.04
N TRP A 77 17.75 3.67 10.05
CA TRP A 77 17.40 3.83 8.64
C TRP A 77 16.03 3.22 8.32
N CYS A 78 15.76 2.00 8.78
CA CYS A 78 14.46 1.34 8.57
C CYS A 78 13.32 2.10 9.25
N LEU A 79 13.55 2.62 10.46
CA LEU A 79 12.58 3.46 11.16
C LEU A 79 12.32 4.75 10.40
N PHE A 80 13.37 5.43 9.94
CA PHE A 80 13.28 6.63 9.12
C PHE A 80 12.50 6.39 7.82
N GLY A 81 12.78 5.29 7.12
CA GLY A 81 12.04 4.88 5.94
C GLY A 81 10.57 4.62 6.19
N THR A 82 10.28 3.88 7.26
CA THR A 82 8.91 3.56 7.66
C THR A 82 8.12 4.83 7.97
N ILE A 83 8.70 5.75 8.73
CA ILE A 83 8.07 7.06 9.03
C ILE A 83 7.89 7.86 7.75
N SER A 84 8.90 7.95 6.89
CA SER A 84 8.85 8.71 5.64
C SER A 84 7.73 8.23 4.72
N VAL A 85 7.63 6.91 4.53
CA VAL A 85 6.58 6.29 3.72
C VAL A 85 5.21 6.41 4.38
N MET A 86 5.13 6.25 5.70
CA MET A 86 3.87 6.43 6.45
C MET A 86 3.35 7.86 6.27
N VAL A 87 4.18 8.88 6.46
CA VAL A 87 3.83 10.29 6.28
C VAL A 87 3.36 10.57 4.86
N ALA A 88 4.05 10.03 3.84
CA ALA A 88 3.61 10.12 2.45
C ALA A 88 2.28 9.40 2.20
N GLY A 89 2.02 8.31 2.94
CA GLY A 89 0.84 7.45 2.85
C GLY A 89 -0.42 7.98 3.55
N LEU A 90 -0.28 8.84 4.57
CA LEU A 90 -1.39 9.27 5.45
C LEU A 90 -2.61 9.84 4.71
N LYS A 91 -2.41 10.53 3.58
CA LYS A 91 -3.50 11.17 2.83
C LYS A 91 -4.24 10.23 1.87
N LEU A 92 -3.66 9.08 1.50
CA LEU A 92 -4.26 8.19 0.49
C LEU A 92 -5.63 7.62 0.88
N PRO A 93 -5.85 7.13 2.12
CA PRO A 93 -7.15 6.60 2.53
C PRO A 93 -8.28 7.64 2.42
N GLY A 94 -8.01 8.88 2.85
CA GLY A 94 -8.99 9.97 2.77
C GLY A 94 -9.31 10.39 1.34
N LEU A 95 -8.32 10.37 0.44
CA LEU A 95 -8.56 10.64 -0.99
C LEU A 95 -9.37 9.52 -1.66
N GLN A 96 -9.09 8.25 -1.33
CA GLN A 96 -9.85 7.10 -1.83
C GLN A 96 -11.32 7.21 -1.47
N PHE A 97 -11.62 7.56 -0.21
CA PHE A 97 -13.00 7.77 0.23
C PHE A 97 -13.69 8.92 -0.53
N ARG A 98 -13.00 10.04 -0.75
CA ARG A 98 -13.57 11.16 -1.52
C ARG A 98 -13.81 10.79 -2.98
N ASN A 99 -12.95 9.97 -3.58
CA ASN A 99 -13.13 9.52 -4.96
C ASN A 99 -14.36 8.61 -5.09
N GLN A 100 -14.52 7.65 -4.16
CA GLN A 100 -15.70 6.79 -4.08
C GLN A 100 -17.00 7.60 -3.93
N ARG A 101 -17.00 8.66 -3.10
CA ARG A 101 -18.17 9.55 -2.94
C ARG A 101 -18.59 10.22 -4.24
N VAL A 102 -17.62 10.75 -5.00
CA VAL A 102 -17.92 11.50 -6.24
C VAL A 102 -18.32 10.56 -7.38
N GLU A 103 -17.73 9.37 -7.45
CA GLU A 103 -18.13 8.33 -8.38
C GLU A 103 -19.54 7.80 -8.09
N ALA A 104 -19.88 7.57 -6.83
CA ALA A 104 -21.23 7.17 -6.43
C ALA A 104 -22.28 8.23 -6.77
N ALA A 105 -21.99 9.52 -6.56
CA ALA A 105 -22.88 10.62 -6.92
C ALA A 105 -23.12 10.67 -8.44
N TYR A 106 -22.07 10.49 -9.24
CA TYR A 106 -22.19 10.43 -10.71
C TYR A 106 -23.03 9.23 -11.16
N ARG A 107 -22.80 8.04 -10.58
CA ARG A 107 -23.55 6.82 -10.89
C ARG A 107 -25.04 6.98 -10.55
N LYS A 108 -25.36 7.60 -9.42
CA LYS A 108 -26.75 7.84 -8.99
C LYS A 108 -27.49 8.78 -9.94
N GLU A 109 -26.86 9.87 -10.39
CA GLU A 109 -27.45 10.77 -11.39
C GLU A 109 -27.63 10.11 -12.77
N LEU A 110 -26.72 9.22 -13.18
CA LEU A 110 -26.89 8.45 -14.43
C LEU A 110 -28.09 7.49 -14.37
N VAL A 111 -28.27 6.77 -13.26
CA VAL A 111 -29.43 5.88 -13.06
C VAL A 111 -30.73 6.69 -13.06
N TYR A 112 -30.76 7.86 -12.42
CA TYR A 112 -31.93 8.73 -12.49
C TYR A 112 -32.22 9.29 -13.89
N GLY A 113 -31.19 9.41 -14.73
CA GLY A 113 -31.35 9.77 -16.15
C GLY A 113 -31.86 8.63 -17.03
N GLU A 114 -31.66 7.37 -16.64
CA GLU A 114 -32.27 6.21 -17.34
C GLU A 114 -33.78 6.11 -17.05
N ASP A 115 -34.20 6.38 -15.81
CA ASP A 115 -35.60 6.22 -15.39
C ASP A 115 -36.49 7.45 -15.68
N HIS A 116 -35.92 8.66 -15.80
CA HIS A 116 -36.70 9.89 -15.99
C HIS A 116 -36.11 10.77 -17.11
N PRO A 117 -36.87 11.06 -18.19
CA PRO A 117 -36.39 11.84 -19.33
C PRO A 117 -36.06 13.31 -19.01
N ASP A 118 -36.42 13.78 -17.81
CA ASP A 118 -36.25 15.15 -17.34
C ASP A 118 -34.98 15.33 -16.47
N ARG A 119 -34.32 14.23 -16.11
CA ARG A 119 -33.11 14.15 -15.26
C ARG A 119 -31.88 13.83 -16.12
N ALA A 120 -30.67 14.00 -15.57
CA ALA A 120 -29.39 13.90 -16.30
C ALA A 120 -29.22 14.92 -17.45
N GLN A 121 -29.57 16.18 -17.21
CA GLN A 121 -29.27 17.25 -18.16
C GLN A 121 -27.75 17.33 -18.47
N PRO A 122 -27.34 17.55 -19.74
CA PRO A 122 -25.94 17.47 -20.18
C PRO A 122 -24.96 18.33 -19.38
N ALA A 123 -25.41 19.47 -18.86
CA ALA A 123 -24.60 20.39 -18.04
C ALA A 123 -24.24 19.79 -16.65
N THR A 124 -25.19 19.13 -15.99
CA THR A 124 -25.01 18.56 -14.64
C THR A 124 -24.10 17.32 -14.71
N THR A 125 -24.34 16.44 -15.68
CA THR A 125 -23.55 15.23 -15.94
C THR A 125 -22.09 15.57 -16.28
N THR A 126 -21.85 16.64 -17.06
CA THR A 126 -20.50 17.13 -17.39
C THR A 126 -19.77 17.69 -16.15
N GLN A 127 -20.47 18.38 -15.24
CA GLN A 127 -19.89 18.85 -13.99
C GLN A 127 -19.53 17.70 -13.04
N LEU A 128 -20.42 16.71 -12.89
CA LEU A 128 -20.15 15.51 -12.10
C LEU A 128 -18.96 14.72 -12.68
N PHE A 129 -18.90 14.53 -13.99
CA PHE A 129 -17.77 13.87 -14.66
C PHE A 129 -16.44 14.64 -14.45
N ASN A 130 -16.46 15.98 -14.54
CA ASN A 130 -15.28 16.79 -14.25
C ASN A 130 -14.83 16.69 -12.78
N ASN A 131 -15.77 16.54 -11.84
CA ASN A 131 -15.48 16.33 -10.43
C ASN A 131 -14.88 14.94 -10.17
N VAL A 132 -15.36 13.89 -10.86
CA VAL A 132 -14.74 12.56 -10.86
C VAL A 132 -13.31 12.67 -11.38
N ARG A 133 -13.14 13.25 -12.57
CA ARG A 133 -11.82 13.43 -13.21
C ARG A 133 -10.84 14.16 -12.29
N ARG A 134 -11.23 15.29 -11.69
CA ARG A 134 -10.36 16.08 -10.81
C ARG A 134 -9.97 15.30 -9.55
N ASN A 135 -10.87 14.49 -8.99
CA ASN A 135 -10.55 13.66 -7.83
C ASN A 135 -9.64 12.49 -8.20
N TYR A 136 -9.87 11.83 -9.33
CA TYR A 136 -8.97 10.80 -9.85
C TYR A 136 -7.57 11.37 -10.13
N PHE A 137 -7.44 12.55 -10.76
CA PHE A 137 -6.13 13.19 -10.93
C PHE A 137 -5.43 13.49 -9.59
N LYS A 138 -6.17 13.96 -8.59
CA LYS A 138 -5.60 14.21 -7.25
C LYS A 138 -5.15 12.91 -6.59
N LEU A 139 -5.93 11.84 -6.74
CA LEU A 139 -5.63 10.51 -6.22
C LEU A 139 -4.37 9.95 -6.88
N TYR A 140 -4.30 9.95 -8.21
CA TYR A 140 -3.13 9.51 -8.98
C TYR A 140 -1.89 10.34 -8.65
N PHE A 141 -2.01 11.65 -8.47
CA PHE A 141 -0.90 12.49 -8.06
C PHE A 141 -0.32 12.05 -6.69
N HIS A 142 -1.18 11.73 -5.72
CA HIS A 142 -0.73 11.24 -4.41
C HIS A 142 -0.12 9.82 -4.51
N TYR A 143 -0.63 8.97 -5.40
CA TYR A 143 0.01 7.67 -5.69
C TYR A 143 1.39 7.82 -6.33
N ILE A 144 1.55 8.72 -7.30
CA ILE A 144 2.85 9.01 -7.92
C ILE A 144 3.80 9.56 -6.86
N TYR A 145 3.37 10.56 -6.08
CA TYR A 145 4.17 11.13 -5.00
C TYR A 145 4.62 10.05 -3.99
N PHE A 146 3.69 9.22 -3.52
CA PHE A 146 4.00 8.11 -2.62
C PHE A 146 5.02 7.14 -3.21
N ASN A 147 4.83 6.73 -4.47
CA ASN A 147 5.75 5.83 -5.14
C ASN A 147 7.12 6.46 -5.36
N VAL A 148 7.20 7.75 -5.71
CA VAL A 148 8.47 8.48 -5.83
C VAL A 148 9.21 8.46 -4.50
N VAL A 149 8.55 8.84 -3.39
CA VAL A 149 9.16 8.82 -2.05
C VAL A 149 9.65 7.42 -1.69
N ARG A 150 8.81 6.40 -1.90
CA ARG A 150 9.14 5.00 -1.62
C ARG A 150 10.33 4.51 -2.45
N TYR A 151 10.32 4.71 -3.77
CA TYR A 151 11.40 4.25 -4.64
C TYR A 151 12.69 5.02 -4.39
N THR A 152 12.62 6.33 -4.14
CA THR A 152 13.80 7.12 -3.75
C THR A 152 14.40 6.60 -2.44
N TYR A 153 13.57 6.26 -1.45
CA TYR A 153 14.05 5.66 -0.21
C TYR A 153 14.74 4.30 -0.45
N LEU A 154 14.11 3.40 -1.21
CA LEU A 154 14.70 2.09 -1.53
C LEU A 154 16.00 2.21 -2.33
N GLN A 155 16.09 3.18 -3.23
CA GLN A 155 17.33 3.44 -3.98
C GLN A 155 18.41 4.09 -3.12
N ALA A 156 18.02 4.90 -2.12
CA ALA A 156 18.96 5.47 -1.16
C ALA A 156 19.59 4.40 -0.26
N ASP A 157 18.92 3.25 0.00
CA ASP A 157 19.46 2.12 0.76
C ASP A 157 20.82 1.64 0.18
N ASN A 158 20.92 1.58 -1.15
CA ASN A 158 22.14 1.18 -1.86
C ASN A 158 23.33 2.13 -1.62
N ILE A 159 23.04 3.42 -1.39
CA ILE A 159 24.05 4.47 -1.20
C ILE A 159 24.35 4.66 0.29
N PHE A 160 23.37 4.40 1.16
CA PHE A 160 23.47 4.63 2.59
C PHE A 160 24.61 3.83 3.24
N SER A 161 24.81 2.58 2.82
CA SER A 161 25.94 1.77 3.29
C SER A 161 27.30 2.44 2.98
N LEU A 162 27.45 3.00 1.78
CA LEU A 162 28.67 3.70 1.38
C LEU A 162 28.88 4.98 2.20
N LEU A 163 27.80 5.70 2.55
CA LEU A 163 27.90 6.91 3.39
C LEU A 163 28.39 6.59 4.81
N ILE A 164 27.96 5.47 5.39
CA ILE A 164 28.39 5.04 6.72
C ILE A 164 29.83 4.51 6.69
N LEU A 165 30.16 3.69 5.70
CA LEU A 165 31.45 2.98 5.63
C LEU A 165 32.55 3.80 4.97
N GLY A 166 32.20 4.82 4.18
CA GLY A 166 33.13 5.64 3.41
C GLY A 166 34.23 6.28 4.28
N PRO A 167 33.92 6.92 5.41
CA PRO A 167 34.94 7.47 6.31
C PRO A 167 35.92 6.40 6.83
N SER A 168 35.44 5.21 7.17
CA SER A 168 36.27 4.09 7.61
C SER A 168 37.17 3.55 6.51
N LEU A 169 36.73 3.59 5.24
CA LEU A 169 37.55 3.24 4.09
C LEU A 169 38.67 4.27 3.88
N VAL A 170 38.36 5.56 3.88
CA VAL A 170 39.35 6.63 3.69
C VAL A 170 40.37 6.67 4.84
N ALA A 171 39.92 6.38 6.07
CA ALA A 171 40.78 6.22 7.23
C ALA A 171 41.59 4.90 7.24
N HIS A 172 41.52 4.10 6.18
CA HIS A 172 42.19 2.80 6.04
C HIS A 172 41.89 1.79 7.17
N LYS A 173 40.75 1.96 7.86
CA LYS A 173 40.28 1.04 8.92
C LYS A 173 39.69 -0.25 8.35
N ILE A 174 39.14 -0.18 7.13
CA ILE A 174 38.55 -1.32 6.41
C ILE A 174 39.13 -1.42 5.00
N THR A 175 39.22 -2.64 4.47
CA THR A 175 39.60 -2.87 3.07
C THR A 175 38.38 -2.74 2.16
N PHE A 176 38.62 -2.56 0.86
CA PHE A 176 37.55 -2.56 -0.14
C PHE A 176 36.75 -3.88 -0.15
N GLY A 177 37.41 -5.01 0.10
CA GLY A 177 36.74 -6.31 0.22
C GLY A 177 35.79 -6.36 1.42
N ALA A 178 36.24 -5.88 2.59
CA ALA A 178 35.41 -5.78 3.77
C ALA A 178 34.21 -4.83 3.56
N LEU A 179 34.42 -3.69 2.90
CA LEU A 179 33.33 -2.76 2.56
C LEU A 179 32.22 -3.44 1.75
N ASN A 180 32.59 -4.23 0.74
CA ASN A 180 31.62 -4.96 -0.08
C ASN A 180 30.87 -6.02 0.74
N GLN A 181 31.57 -6.79 1.58
CA GLN A 181 30.93 -7.80 2.43
C GLN A 181 29.94 -7.18 3.43
N ILE A 182 30.37 -6.11 4.09
CA ILE A 182 29.53 -5.37 5.05
C ILE A 182 28.33 -4.76 4.34
N SER A 183 28.52 -4.12 3.18
CA SER A 183 27.43 -3.50 2.42
C SER A 183 26.39 -4.52 1.97
N ASN A 184 26.84 -5.71 1.54
CA ASN A 184 25.94 -6.81 1.20
C ASN A 184 25.14 -7.29 2.42
N ALA A 185 25.81 -7.56 3.54
CA ALA A 185 25.14 -8.01 4.76
C ALA A 185 24.16 -6.95 5.30
N PHE A 186 24.57 -5.67 5.28
CA PHE A 186 23.75 -4.53 5.68
C PHE A 186 22.49 -4.45 4.81
N GLY A 187 22.63 -4.48 3.49
CA GLY A 187 21.51 -4.47 2.55
C GLY A 187 20.54 -5.64 2.74
N LYS A 188 21.05 -6.83 3.09
CA LYS A 188 20.18 -7.99 3.43
C LYS A 188 19.37 -7.75 4.70
N VAL A 189 19.98 -7.15 5.72
CA VAL A 189 19.30 -6.82 6.98
C VAL A 189 18.27 -5.71 6.78
N THR A 190 18.63 -4.60 6.12
CA THR A 190 17.71 -3.48 5.86
C THR A 190 16.53 -3.91 5.01
N ASN A 191 16.77 -4.63 3.91
CA ASN A 191 15.71 -5.12 3.03
C ASN A 191 14.73 -6.05 3.77
N SER A 192 15.25 -6.94 4.62
CA SER A 192 14.42 -7.85 5.43
C SER A 192 13.55 -7.09 6.44
N LEU A 193 14.10 -6.08 7.11
CA LEU A 193 13.35 -5.20 8.02
C LEU A 193 12.31 -4.35 7.28
N GLN A 194 12.57 -4.02 6.02
CA GLN A 194 11.71 -3.22 5.15
C GLN A 194 10.69 -4.05 4.36
N PHE A 195 10.46 -5.32 4.73
CA PHE A 195 9.49 -6.21 4.06
C PHE A 195 8.16 -5.53 3.74
N LEU A 196 7.55 -4.85 4.72
CA LEU A 196 6.26 -4.16 4.52
C LEU A 196 6.31 -3.05 3.47
N LEU A 197 7.44 -2.33 3.39
CA LEU A 197 7.65 -1.28 2.38
C LEU A 197 7.87 -1.91 1.00
N ASN A 198 8.61 -3.01 0.94
CA ASN A 198 8.90 -3.74 -0.30
C ASN A 198 7.64 -4.40 -0.88
N SER A 199 6.82 -5.00 -0.03
CA SER A 199 5.59 -5.70 -0.41
C SER A 199 4.35 -4.80 -0.44
N TRP A 200 4.49 -3.48 -0.27
CA TRP A 200 3.35 -2.55 -0.22
C TRP A 200 2.40 -2.67 -1.42
N SER A 201 2.93 -2.66 -2.65
CA SER A 201 2.11 -2.78 -3.87
C SER A 201 1.30 -4.08 -3.86
N THR A 202 1.93 -5.19 -3.51
CA THR A 202 1.32 -6.52 -3.39
C THR A 202 0.24 -6.56 -2.30
N ILE A 203 0.50 -5.92 -1.15
CA ILE A 203 -0.49 -5.81 -0.06
C ILE A 203 -1.71 -4.99 -0.49
N VAL A 204 -1.50 -3.89 -1.23
CA VAL A 204 -2.61 -3.08 -1.76
C VAL A 204 -3.41 -3.87 -2.80
N GLU A 205 -2.75 -4.65 -3.63
CA GLU A 205 -3.42 -5.54 -4.58
C GLU A 205 -4.26 -6.60 -3.86
N LEU A 206 -3.68 -7.27 -2.86
CA LEU A 206 -4.40 -8.24 -2.02
C LEU A 206 -5.67 -7.63 -1.40
N GLN A 207 -5.56 -6.42 -0.84
CA GLN A 207 -6.71 -5.70 -0.30
C GLN A 207 -7.76 -5.40 -1.37
N SER A 208 -7.34 -5.04 -2.59
CA SER A 208 -8.26 -4.81 -3.70
C SER A 208 -9.01 -6.07 -4.10
N VAL A 209 -8.32 -7.22 -4.24
CA VAL A 209 -8.95 -8.51 -4.56
C VAL A 209 -9.90 -8.93 -3.46
N HIS A 210 -9.48 -8.82 -2.19
CA HIS A 210 -10.29 -9.16 -1.02
C HIS A 210 -11.59 -8.35 -0.97
N LYS A 211 -11.53 -7.04 -1.23
CA LYS A 211 -12.74 -6.19 -1.28
C LYS A 211 -13.69 -6.61 -2.39
N ARG A 212 -13.19 -6.97 -3.57
CA ARG A 212 -14.04 -7.46 -4.68
C ARG A 212 -14.72 -8.79 -4.33
N LEU A 213 -13.99 -9.71 -3.72
CA LEU A 213 -14.54 -11.00 -3.25
C LEU A 213 -15.59 -10.81 -2.16
N ARG A 214 -15.36 -9.91 -1.19
CA ARG A 214 -16.33 -9.61 -0.13
C ARG A 214 -17.60 -8.94 -0.67
N ALA A 215 -17.48 -8.01 -1.62
CA ALA A 215 -18.64 -7.40 -2.28
C ALA A 215 -19.47 -8.44 -3.06
N PHE A 216 -18.80 -9.43 -3.65
CA PHE A 216 -19.44 -10.54 -4.33
C PHE A 216 -20.17 -11.48 -3.36
N GLU A 217 -19.55 -11.83 -2.23
CA GLU A 217 -20.16 -12.67 -1.18
C GLU A 217 -21.41 -12.01 -0.55
N ALA A 218 -21.35 -10.70 -0.29
CA ALA A 218 -22.49 -9.94 0.23
C ALA A 218 -23.69 -9.98 -0.74
N THR A 219 -23.44 -9.79 -2.04
CA THR A 219 -24.47 -9.90 -3.09
C THR A 219 -25.11 -11.30 -3.14
N LEU A 220 -24.33 -12.34 -2.84
CA LEU A 220 -24.72 -13.74 -2.88
C LEU A 220 -25.61 -14.16 -1.71
N GLN A 221 -25.26 -13.73 -0.50
CA GLN A 221 -25.96 -14.10 0.73
C GLN A 221 -27.21 -13.24 0.97
N GLY A 222 -27.40 -12.16 0.20
CA GLY A 222 -28.45 -11.18 0.46
C GLY A 222 -28.23 -10.45 1.78
N GLU A 223 -27.00 -10.51 2.30
CA GLU A 223 -26.58 -9.76 3.48
C GLU A 223 -26.42 -8.28 3.11
N GLN A 224 -26.61 -7.42 4.11
CA GLN A 224 -26.41 -6.00 3.93
C GLN A 224 -25.01 -5.75 3.37
N LEU A 225 -24.95 -4.93 2.32
CA LEU A 225 -23.73 -4.48 1.68
C LEU A 225 -22.66 -4.06 2.72
N PRO A 226 -21.36 -4.06 2.37
CA PRO A 226 -20.28 -3.69 3.30
C PRO A 226 -20.58 -2.42 4.11
N VAL A 227 -20.08 -2.25 5.33
CA VAL A 227 -20.37 -1.12 6.26
C VAL A 227 -20.43 0.28 5.60
N ILE A 228 -19.64 0.48 4.55
CA ILE A 228 -19.62 1.68 3.69
C ILE A 228 -21.00 1.97 3.06
N ASP A 229 -21.68 0.93 2.61
CA ASP A 229 -23.00 0.95 1.98
C ASP A 229 -24.15 0.89 3.02
N GLN A 230 -23.93 0.29 4.21
CA GLN A 230 -24.89 0.34 5.33
C GLN A 230 -25.01 1.74 5.92
N HIS A 231 -23.87 2.40 6.18
CA HIS A 231 -23.85 3.79 6.60
C HIS A 231 -24.45 4.74 5.55
N TYR A 232 -24.50 4.34 4.28
CA TYR A 232 -25.18 5.07 3.21
C TYR A 232 -26.70 4.91 3.34
N LEU A 233 -27.21 3.69 3.51
CA LEU A 233 -28.63 3.39 3.67
C LEU A 233 -29.25 3.95 4.96
N GLU A 234 -28.51 3.92 6.07
CA GLU A 234 -28.96 4.51 7.35
C GLU A 234 -29.05 6.03 7.30
N ARG A 235 -28.12 6.69 6.59
CA ARG A 235 -28.08 8.15 6.47
C ARG A 235 -29.04 8.69 5.40
N GLU A 236 -29.38 7.88 4.39
CA GLU A 236 -30.46 8.14 3.45
C GLU A 236 -31.84 8.02 4.12
N ARG A 237 -32.02 7.05 5.02
CA ARG A 237 -33.22 6.95 5.89
C ARG A 237 -33.35 8.12 6.89
N ALA A 238 -32.22 8.72 7.29
CA ALA A 238 -32.19 9.87 8.20
C ALA A 238 -32.40 11.24 7.51
N GLY A 239 -32.54 11.28 6.18
CA GLY A 239 -32.92 12.51 5.45
C GLY A 239 -31.90 13.65 5.47
N MET A 240 -30.66 13.41 5.89
CA MET A 240 -29.64 14.47 5.94
C MET A 240 -29.12 14.81 4.54
N ARG A 241 -29.23 16.10 4.18
CA ARG A 241 -28.73 16.61 2.90
C ARG A 241 -27.20 16.59 2.87
N PRO A 242 -26.58 16.38 1.69
CA PRO A 242 -25.13 16.17 1.55
C PRO A 242 -24.26 17.35 1.99
N GLU A 243 -24.86 18.54 2.08
CA GLU A 243 -24.25 19.84 2.37
C GLU A 243 -24.05 20.14 3.86
N ASP A 244 -24.77 19.44 4.75
CA ASP A 244 -24.76 19.68 6.19
C ASP A 244 -23.82 18.71 6.97
N GLN A 245 -22.96 17.96 6.28
CA GLN A 245 -22.14 16.89 6.89
C GLN A 245 -20.82 17.43 7.50
N PRO A 246 -20.54 17.23 8.80
CA PRO A 246 -19.27 17.60 9.40
C PRO A 246 -18.14 16.69 8.93
N VAL A 247 -16.97 17.29 8.74
CA VAL A 247 -15.74 16.62 8.34
C VAL A 247 -15.14 15.93 9.57
N SER A 248 -15.12 14.60 9.60
CA SER A 248 -14.34 13.80 10.56
C SER A 248 -13.79 12.58 9.87
#